data_AF-A0A377M155-F1
#
_entry.id   AF-A0A377M155-F1
#
_cell.length_a   1.000
_cell.length_b   1.000
_cell.length_c   1.000
_cell.angle_alpha   90.00
_cell.angle_beta   90.00
_cell.angle_gamma   90.00
#
_symmetry.space_group_name_H-M   'P 1'
#
loop_
_entity.id
_entity.type
_entity.pdbx_description
1 polymer ?
#
loop_
_entity_poly.entity_id
_entity_poly.type
_entity_poly.pdbx_seq_one_letter_code
_entity_poly.pdbx_strand_id
1 'polypeptide(L)'
;MSIVGLPVTLIAGVGIIKFGPSKLYVFAYSLMMLCLGGFFAVYQIPALNTVATLVVLAGLYQVGRCVLEFTPWNVFPFIPDIDEMVSRQRREGLFAAVMTFSRKTTVAIATFIVGLLLQNGGFVKGSQTQPEEAIHTIAMLMFIGTAGLLILALWQALTFHLNKRTHKIFVDELDRLKANGSPQLVSAEARRVVEDLTGYSYDRLCREPAGRSGAEPARNPV
;
A
#
# COMPACT_ATOMS: atom_id res chain seq x y z
N MET A 1 16.08 -12.77 3.59
CA MET A 1 15.24 -11.59 3.31
C MET A 1 15.82 -10.28 3.88
N SER A 2 16.50 -10.28 5.05
CA SER A 2 16.91 -9.03 5.72
C SER A 2 18.15 -8.29 5.17
N ILE A 3 19.06 -8.97 4.46
CA ILE A 3 20.33 -8.35 4.01
C ILE A 3 20.11 -7.29 2.93
N VAL A 4 19.22 -7.56 1.96
CA VAL A 4 18.90 -6.62 0.87
C VAL A 4 17.76 -5.67 1.26
N GLY A 5 16.85 -6.12 2.14
CA GLY A 5 15.66 -5.35 2.50
C GLY A 5 15.97 -4.07 3.29
N LEU A 6 16.84 -4.13 4.31
CA LEU A 6 17.09 -3.01 5.22
C LEU A 6 17.76 -1.79 4.56
N PRO A 7 18.79 -1.93 3.70
CA PRO A 7 19.37 -0.79 3.01
C PRO A 7 18.40 -0.18 1.98
N VAL A 8 17.63 -1.04 1.30
CA VAL A 8 16.66 -0.60 0.29
C VAL A 8 15.53 0.17 0.94
N THR A 9 15.01 -0.26 2.09
CA THR A 9 13.93 0.47 2.78
C THR A 9 14.39 1.83 3.28
N LEU A 10 15.66 1.98 3.70
CA LEU A 10 16.23 3.28 4.05
C LEU A 10 16.29 4.23 2.85
N ILE A 11 16.78 3.75 1.69
CA ILE A 11 16.82 4.53 0.45
C ILE A 11 15.41 4.84 -0.06
N ALA A 12 14.48 3.88 0.05
CA ALA A 12 13.08 4.07 -0.28
C ALA A 12 12.42 5.11 0.65
N GLY A 13 12.82 5.17 1.91
CA GLY A 13 12.43 6.22 2.86
C GLY A 13 12.91 7.61 2.45
N VAL A 14 14.13 7.76 1.94
CA VAL A 14 14.56 9.04 1.37
C VAL A 14 13.79 9.36 0.09
N GLY A 15 13.54 8.35 -0.75
CA GLY A 15 12.77 8.47 -1.99
C GLY A 15 11.31 8.87 -1.75
N ILE A 16 10.66 8.33 -0.71
CA ILE A 16 9.29 8.70 -0.36
C ILE A 16 9.29 10.18 0.02
N ILE A 17 10.17 10.65 0.90
CA ILE A 17 10.18 12.06 1.33
C ILE A 17 10.37 13.02 0.15
N LYS A 18 11.22 12.66 -0.83
CA LYS A 18 11.56 13.53 -1.96
C LYS A 18 10.54 13.51 -3.13
N PHE A 19 9.96 12.35 -3.46
CA PHE A 19 9.26 12.18 -4.75
C PHE A 19 7.75 11.94 -4.70
N GLY A 20 7.20 11.34 -3.65
CA GLY A 20 5.78 10.91 -3.70
C GLY A 20 5.58 9.41 -3.48
N PRO A 21 4.53 8.96 -2.77
CA PRO A 21 4.24 7.52 -2.68
C PRO A 21 3.71 7.04 -4.02
N SER A 22 2.94 7.86 -4.75
CA SER A 22 2.48 7.57 -6.12
C SER A 22 3.65 7.35 -7.10
N LYS A 23 4.66 8.24 -7.13
CA LYS A 23 5.86 8.04 -7.96
C LYS A 23 6.70 6.83 -7.54
N LEU A 24 6.74 6.51 -6.25
CA LEU A 24 7.38 5.30 -5.74
C LEU A 24 6.67 4.03 -6.20
N TYR A 25 5.33 4.02 -6.20
CA TYR A 25 4.56 2.90 -6.74
C TYR A 25 4.85 2.69 -8.23
N VAL A 26 4.81 3.76 -9.03
CA VAL A 26 5.13 3.66 -10.46
C VAL A 26 6.54 3.12 -10.67
N PHE A 27 7.54 3.66 -9.96
CA PHE A 27 8.91 3.16 -10.02
C PHE A 27 9.03 1.67 -9.64
N ALA A 28 8.39 1.26 -8.55
CA ALA A 28 8.43 -0.12 -8.07
C ALA A 28 7.78 -1.08 -9.08
N TYR A 29 6.59 -0.76 -9.58
CA TYR A 29 5.90 -1.57 -10.58
C TYR A 29 6.67 -1.63 -11.91
N SER A 30 7.25 -0.52 -12.38
CA SER A 30 8.09 -0.50 -13.57
C SER A 30 9.35 -1.35 -13.40
N LEU A 31 10.01 -1.29 -12.24
CA LEU A 31 11.20 -2.10 -11.95
C LEU A 31 10.86 -3.60 -11.90
N MET A 32 9.73 -3.97 -11.28
CA MET A 32 9.26 -5.36 -11.25
C MET A 32 8.89 -5.87 -12.64
N MET A 33 8.26 -5.03 -13.47
CA MET A 33 7.94 -5.35 -14.86
C MET A 33 9.20 -5.55 -15.70
N LEU A 34 10.23 -4.71 -15.51
CA LEU A 34 11.53 -4.86 -16.15
C LEU A 34 12.20 -6.18 -15.75
N CYS A 35 12.18 -6.53 -14.45
CA CYS A 35 12.73 -7.78 -13.97
C CYS A 35 11.99 -8.99 -14.55
N LEU A 36 10.65 -8.91 -14.68
CA LEU A 36 9.84 -9.95 -15.30
C LEU A 36 10.23 -10.16 -16.78
N GLY A 37 10.44 -9.07 -17.52
CA GLY A 37 10.99 -9.13 -18.89
C GLY A 37 12.39 -9.73 -18.94
N GLY A 38 13.25 -9.41 -17.96
CA GLY A 38 14.57 -10.01 -17.79
C GLY A 38 14.51 -11.53 -17.57
N PHE A 39 13.60 -12.01 -16.71
CA PHE A 39 13.38 -13.45 -16.53
C PHE A 39 12.85 -14.12 -17.79
N PHE A 40 12.02 -13.43 -18.58
CA PHE A 40 11.53 -13.94 -19.86
C PHE A 40 12.67 -14.07 -20.89
N ALA A 41 13.57 -13.08 -20.94
CA ALA A 41 14.75 -13.13 -21.80
C ALA A 41 15.70 -14.28 -21.41
N VAL A 42 15.90 -14.51 -20.11
CA VAL A 42 16.69 -15.65 -19.62
C VAL A 42 16.02 -16.99 -19.97
N TYR A 43 14.70 -17.05 -19.91
CA TYR A 43 13.94 -18.25 -20.29
C TYR A 43 14.08 -18.58 -21.79
N GLN A 44 14.09 -17.57 -22.67
CA GLN A 44 14.19 -17.76 -24.13
C GLN A 44 15.64 -17.93 -24.62
N ILE A 45 16.63 -17.40 -23.90
CA ILE A 45 18.03 -17.35 -24.33
C ILE A 45 18.89 -18.18 -23.34
N PRO A 46 19.20 -19.45 -23.66
CA PRO A 46 19.96 -20.33 -22.78
C PRO A 46 21.34 -19.79 -22.38
N ALA A 47 21.96 -18.97 -23.24
CA ALA A 47 23.25 -18.33 -22.96
C ALA A 47 23.20 -17.31 -21.81
N LEU A 48 22.02 -16.75 -21.50
CA LEU A 48 21.83 -15.82 -20.38
C LEU A 48 21.52 -16.52 -19.06
N ASN A 49 21.30 -17.84 -19.07
CA ASN A 49 21.00 -18.67 -17.88
C ASN A 49 22.25 -18.94 -17.03
N THR A 50 23.01 -17.89 -16.74
CA THR A 50 24.10 -17.93 -15.77
C THR A 50 23.54 -17.61 -14.39
N VAL A 51 24.00 -18.33 -13.37
CA VAL A 51 23.61 -18.10 -11.96
C VAL A 51 23.75 -16.62 -11.56
N ALA A 52 24.80 -15.96 -12.03
CA ALA A 52 25.03 -14.52 -11.80
C ALA A 52 23.87 -13.65 -12.30
N THR A 53 23.37 -13.87 -13.52
CA THR A 53 22.24 -13.11 -14.11
C THR A 53 20.97 -13.29 -13.28
N LEU A 54 20.66 -14.52 -12.87
CA LEU A 54 19.50 -14.83 -12.03
C LEU A 54 19.59 -14.16 -10.65
N VAL A 55 20.77 -14.16 -10.04
CA VAL A 55 21.01 -13.50 -8.74
C VAL A 55 20.84 -11.98 -8.85
N VAL A 56 21.36 -11.36 -9.91
CA VAL A 56 21.19 -9.91 -10.16
C VAL A 56 19.71 -9.56 -10.35
N LEU A 57 19.00 -10.31 -11.20
CA LEU A 57 17.56 -10.09 -11.44
C LEU A 57 16.74 -10.29 -10.15
N ALA A 58 17.04 -11.33 -9.37
CA ALA A 58 16.39 -11.56 -8.08
C ALA A 58 16.66 -10.42 -7.09
N GLY A 59 17.88 -9.88 -7.05
CA GLY A 59 18.24 -8.72 -6.23
C GLY A 59 17.46 -7.47 -6.63
N LEU A 60 17.40 -7.15 -7.92
CA LEU A 60 16.64 -6.01 -8.44
C LEU A 60 15.12 -6.17 -8.20
N TYR A 61 14.59 -7.37 -8.40
CA TYR A 61 13.20 -7.68 -8.10
C TYR A 61 12.89 -7.46 -6.61
N GLN A 62 13.80 -7.89 -5.72
CA GLN A 62 13.64 -7.69 -4.29
C GLN A 62 13.63 -6.21 -3.91
N VAL A 63 14.42 -5.37 -4.61
CA VAL A 63 14.42 -3.91 -4.41
C VAL A 63 13.03 -3.34 -4.72
N GLY A 64 12.47 -3.66 -5.90
CA GLY A 64 11.14 -3.20 -6.30
C GLY A 64 10.05 -3.65 -5.31
N ARG A 65 10.09 -4.92 -4.91
CA ARG A 65 9.16 -5.48 -3.93
C ARG A 65 9.25 -4.78 -2.56
N CYS A 66 10.45 -4.49 -2.07
CA CYS A 66 10.63 -3.78 -0.79
C CYS A 66 10.04 -2.36 -0.83
N VAL A 67 10.24 -1.61 -1.92
CA VAL A 67 9.66 -0.26 -2.09
C VAL A 67 8.13 -0.33 -2.12
N LEU A 68 7.58 -1.33 -2.82
CA LEU A 68 6.15 -1.56 -2.92
C LEU A 68 5.52 -1.91 -1.58
N GLU A 69 6.14 -2.80 -0.79
CA GLU A 69 5.65 -3.15 0.54
C GLU A 69 5.76 -1.96 1.51
N PHE A 70 6.86 -1.19 1.46
CA PHE A 70 7.10 -0.06 2.35
C PHE A 70 6.09 1.09 2.21
N THR A 71 5.71 1.42 0.97
CA THR A 71 4.84 2.57 0.69
C THR A 71 3.46 2.51 1.39
N PRO A 72 2.67 1.43 1.32
CA PRO A 72 1.40 1.31 2.02
C PRO A 72 1.60 1.31 3.54
N TRP A 73 2.60 0.60 4.05
CA TRP A 73 2.88 0.56 5.50
C TRP A 73 3.14 1.96 6.10
N ASN A 74 3.68 2.89 5.30
CA ASN A 74 3.84 4.27 5.73
C ASN A 74 2.60 5.13 5.56
N VAL A 75 1.70 4.83 4.61
CA VAL A 75 0.51 5.65 4.34
C VAL A 75 -0.68 5.22 5.19
N PHE A 76 -0.81 3.92 5.48
CA PHE A 76 -1.96 3.37 6.18
C PHE A 76 -2.14 3.86 7.63
N PRO A 77 -1.10 4.07 8.44
CA PRO A 77 -1.23 4.62 9.79
C PRO A 77 -1.95 5.98 9.83
N PHE A 78 -1.89 6.75 8.74
CA PHE A 78 -2.57 8.04 8.67
C PHE A 78 -4.09 7.95 8.52
N ILE A 79 -4.64 6.81 8.07
CA ILE A 79 -6.09 6.66 7.86
C ILE A 79 -6.85 6.66 9.21
N PRO A 80 -6.45 5.85 10.21
CA PRO A 80 -7.00 5.96 11.56
C PRO A 80 -6.80 7.33 12.19
N ASP A 81 -5.66 7.99 11.97
CA ASP A 81 -5.40 9.34 12.51
C ASP A 81 -6.41 10.37 11.97
N ILE A 82 -6.76 10.28 10.68
CA ILE A 82 -7.80 11.10 10.05
C ILE A 82 -9.18 10.78 10.65
N ASP A 83 -9.53 9.50 10.79
CA ASP A 83 -10.82 9.07 11.37
C ASP A 83 -10.95 9.50 12.84
N GLU A 84 -9.87 9.43 13.62
CA GLU A 84 -9.83 9.89 15.01
C GLU A 84 -10.06 11.40 15.10
N MET A 85 -9.55 12.20 14.15
CA MET A 85 -9.79 13.65 14.14
C MET A 85 -11.28 13.99 13.97
N VAL A 86 -12.01 13.23 13.15
CA VAL A 86 -13.44 13.46 12.88
C VAL A 86 -14.31 12.84 13.99
N SER A 87 -14.00 11.60 14.39
CA SER A 87 -14.83 10.80 15.30
C SER A 87 -14.48 10.97 16.78
N ARG A 88 -13.28 11.47 17.10
CA ARG A 88 -12.66 11.52 18.44
C ARG A 88 -12.59 10.16 19.13
N GLN A 89 -12.63 9.06 18.36
CA GLN A 89 -12.50 7.70 18.88
C GLN A 89 -11.25 7.04 18.32
N ARG A 90 -10.48 6.40 19.20
CA ARG A 90 -9.27 5.68 18.84
C ARG A 90 -9.64 4.31 18.27
N ARG A 91 -9.71 4.20 16.94
CA ARG A 91 -10.13 2.98 16.20
C ARG A 91 -8.98 2.31 15.43
N GLU A 92 -7.73 2.66 15.73
CA GLU A 92 -6.51 2.13 15.10
C GLU A 92 -6.50 0.60 14.98
N GLY A 93 -6.90 -0.11 16.05
CA GLY A 93 -6.93 -1.57 16.09
C GLY A 93 -7.91 -2.20 15.09
N LEU A 94 -9.06 -1.56 14.85
CA LEU A 94 -10.06 -2.05 13.89
C LEU A 94 -9.54 -1.93 12.45
N PHE A 95 -8.93 -0.78 12.11
CA PHE A 95 -8.33 -0.57 10.80
C PHE A 95 -7.14 -1.50 10.56
N ALA A 96 -6.27 -1.70 11.56
CA ALA A 96 -5.16 -2.65 11.47
C ALA A 96 -5.65 -4.10 11.26
N ALA A 97 -6.72 -4.49 11.96
CA ALA A 97 -7.34 -5.80 11.82
C ALA A 97 -7.94 -6.00 10.41
N VAL A 98 -8.72 -5.03 9.90
CA VAL A 98 -9.32 -5.09 8.56
C VAL A 98 -8.23 -5.14 7.48
N MET A 99 -7.18 -4.33 7.59
CA MET A 99 -6.06 -4.34 6.65
C MET A 99 -5.39 -5.72 6.58
N THR A 100 -5.04 -6.28 7.74
CA THR A 100 -4.35 -7.57 7.83
C THR A 100 -5.26 -8.70 7.36
N PHE A 101 -6.54 -8.66 7.73
CA PHE A 101 -7.53 -9.63 7.28
C PHE A 101 -7.68 -9.62 5.76
N SER A 102 -7.96 -8.46 5.16
CA SER A 102 -8.08 -8.30 3.71
C SER A 102 -6.84 -8.81 3.00
N ARG A 103 -5.64 -8.45 3.47
CA ARG A 103 -4.38 -8.93 2.91
C ARG A 103 -4.26 -10.45 2.98
N LYS A 104 -4.52 -11.06 4.14
CA LYS A 104 -4.42 -12.53 4.30
C LYS A 104 -5.45 -13.25 3.43
N THR A 105 -6.66 -12.73 3.35
CA THR A 105 -7.74 -13.30 2.52
C THR A 105 -7.38 -13.23 1.04
N THR A 106 -6.90 -12.09 0.53
CA THR A 106 -6.46 -11.97 -0.87
C THR A 106 -5.31 -12.93 -1.18
N VAL A 107 -4.31 -13.05 -0.30
CA VAL A 107 -3.19 -13.99 -0.48
C VAL A 107 -3.67 -15.43 -0.49
N ALA A 108 -4.59 -15.80 0.40
CA ALA A 108 -5.15 -17.15 0.46
C ALA A 108 -5.94 -17.50 -0.82
N ILE A 109 -6.81 -16.60 -1.28
CA ILE A 109 -7.57 -16.77 -2.52
C ILE A 109 -6.63 -16.87 -3.72
N ALA A 110 -5.64 -15.98 -3.82
CA ALA A 110 -4.67 -16.02 -4.91
C ALA A 110 -3.87 -17.33 -4.93
N THR A 111 -3.41 -17.78 -3.76
CA THR A 111 -2.66 -19.05 -3.63
C THR A 111 -3.53 -20.25 -3.99
N PHE A 112 -4.81 -20.23 -3.60
CA PHE A 112 -5.76 -21.28 -3.95
C PHE A 112 -6.00 -21.36 -5.46
N ILE A 113 -6.23 -20.21 -6.13
CA ILE A 113 -6.43 -20.15 -7.58
C ILE A 113 -5.17 -20.65 -8.32
N VAL A 114 -3.98 -20.19 -7.92
CA VAL A 114 -2.71 -20.66 -8.51
C VAL A 114 -2.56 -22.17 -8.30
N GLY A 115 -2.90 -22.69 -7.12
CA GLY A 115 -2.88 -24.12 -6.84
C GLY A 115 -3.78 -24.94 -7.77
N LEU A 116 -5.01 -24.49 -8.01
CA LEU A 116 -5.94 -25.15 -8.94
C LEU A 116 -5.40 -25.12 -10.38
N LEU A 117 -4.85 -23.99 -10.83
CA LEU A 117 -4.27 -23.86 -12.17
C LEU A 117 -3.06 -24.78 -12.36
N LEU A 118 -2.22 -24.94 -11.33
CA LEU A 118 -1.10 -25.88 -11.36
C LEU A 118 -1.56 -27.34 -11.38
N GLN A 119 -2.58 -27.69 -10.60
CA GLN A 119 -3.15 -29.04 -10.60
C GLN A 119 -3.73 -29.40 -11.99
N ASN A 120 -4.46 -28.47 -12.61
CA ASN A 120 -5.02 -28.67 -13.94
C ASN A 120 -3.93 -28.73 -15.04
N GLY A 121 -2.82 -28.03 -14.86
CA GLY A 121 -1.65 -28.11 -15.76
C GLY A 121 -0.79 -29.36 -15.58
N GLY A 122 -1.23 -30.36 -14.80
CA GLY A 122 -0.49 -31.60 -14.63
C GLY A 122 0.75 -31.48 -13.75
N PHE A 123 0.83 -30.48 -12.86
CA PHE A 123 1.95 -30.33 -11.94
C PHE A 123 2.05 -31.52 -10.96
N VAL A 124 3.17 -32.25 -11.01
CA VAL A 124 3.42 -33.41 -10.15
C VAL A 124 4.33 -33.01 -9.00
N LYS A 125 3.75 -32.84 -7.81
CA LYS A 125 4.50 -32.47 -6.61
C LYS A 125 5.54 -33.54 -6.26
N GLY A 126 6.81 -33.16 -6.14
CA GLY A 126 7.89 -34.04 -5.70
C GLY A 126 8.60 -34.81 -6.82
N SER A 127 8.16 -34.67 -8.08
CA SER A 127 8.91 -35.21 -9.24
C SER A 127 10.03 -34.25 -9.65
N GLN A 128 11.23 -34.78 -9.88
CA GLN A 128 12.38 -34.03 -10.41
C GLN A 128 12.20 -33.64 -11.89
N THR A 129 11.40 -34.42 -12.62
CA THR A 129 11.05 -34.17 -14.03
C THR A 129 9.57 -33.83 -14.12
N GLN A 130 9.26 -32.62 -14.55
CA GLN A 130 7.90 -32.18 -14.79
C GLN A 130 7.51 -32.45 -16.25
N PRO A 131 6.26 -32.82 -16.54
CA PRO A 131 5.78 -32.90 -17.92
C PRO A 131 5.86 -31.52 -18.59
N GLU A 132 6.07 -31.52 -19.90
CA GLU A 132 6.21 -30.28 -20.69
C GLU A 132 5.00 -29.36 -20.54
N GLU A 133 3.80 -29.94 -20.44
CA GLU A 133 2.55 -29.24 -20.15
C GLU A 133 2.61 -28.44 -18.83
N ALA A 134 3.12 -29.05 -17.75
CA ALA A 134 3.25 -28.38 -16.45
C ALA A 134 4.26 -27.23 -16.49
N ILE A 135 5.36 -27.38 -17.24
CA ILE A 135 6.36 -26.32 -17.44
C ILE A 135 5.71 -25.13 -18.17
N HIS A 136 4.95 -25.40 -19.23
CA HIS A 136 4.21 -24.36 -19.95
C HIS A 136 3.17 -23.66 -19.07
N THR A 137 2.41 -24.40 -18.26
CA THR A 137 1.46 -23.79 -17.32
C THR A 137 2.16 -22.89 -16.31
N ILE A 138 3.28 -23.34 -15.72
CA ILE A 138 4.07 -22.52 -14.78
C ILE A 138 4.60 -21.26 -15.48
N ALA A 139 5.15 -21.39 -16.69
CA ALA A 139 5.65 -20.26 -17.45
C ALA A 139 4.53 -19.25 -17.79
N MET A 140 3.36 -19.73 -18.22
CA MET A 140 2.20 -18.87 -18.49
C MET A 140 1.71 -18.15 -17.22
N LEU A 141 1.60 -18.87 -16.09
CA LEU A 141 1.24 -18.25 -14.81
C LEU A 141 2.26 -17.19 -14.39
N MET A 142 3.55 -17.50 -14.53
CA MET A 142 4.63 -16.60 -14.11
C MET A 142 4.70 -15.36 -15.01
N PHE A 143 4.66 -15.50 -16.33
CA PHE A 143 4.81 -14.38 -17.26
C PHE A 143 3.50 -13.68 -17.53
N ILE A 144 2.47 -14.39 -17.99
CA ILE A 144 1.19 -13.78 -18.39
C ILE A 144 0.40 -13.38 -17.14
N GLY A 145 0.30 -14.28 -16.16
CA GLY A 145 -0.43 -14.01 -14.91
C GLY A 145 0.16 -12.84 -14.14
N THR A 146 1.48 -12.87 -13.87
CA THR A 146 2.15 -11.79 -13.14
C THR A 146 2.19 -10.48 -13.93
N ALA A 147 2.44 -10.51 -15.25
CA ALA A 147 2.45 -9.29 -16.06
C ALA A 147 1.06 -8.64 -16.08
N GLY A 148 -0.01 -9.43 -16.25
CA GLY A 148 -1.38 -8.92 -16.22
C GLY A 148 -1.71 -8.22 -14.90
N LEU A 149 -1.38 -8.85 -13.77
CA LEU A 149 -1.57 -8.26 -12.45
C LEU A 149 -0.72 -7.00 -12.23
N LEU A 150 0.54 -6.99 -12.69
CA LEU A 150 1.41 -5.82 -12.60
C LEU A 150 0.91 -4.65 -13.46
N ILE A 151 0.39 -4.91 -14.66
CA ILE A 151 -0.19 -3.89 -15.54
C ILE A 151 -1.44 -3.28 -14.89
N LEU A 152 -2.34 -4.12 -14.37
CA LEU A 152 -3.53 -3.63 -13.65
C LEU A 152 -3.14 -2.80 -12.43
N ALA A 153 -2.15 -3.25 -11.65
CA ALA A 153 -1.65 -2.52 -10.50
C ALA A 153 -0.98 -1.19 -10.89
N LEU A 154 -0.20 -1.17 -11.99
CA LEU A 154 0.41 0.03 -12.52
C LEU A 154 -0.65 1.02 -13.02
N TRP A 155 -1.66 0.56 -13.74
CA TRP A 155 -2.78 1.39 -14.18
C TRP A 155 -3.53 2.00 -12.99
N GLN A 156 -3.79 1.19 -11.95
CA GLN A 156 -4.40 1.67 -10.72
C GLN A 156 -3.51 2.69 -10.00
N ALA A 157 -2.19 2.47 -9.95
CA ALA A 157 -1.22 3.37 -9.33
C ALA A 157 -1.09 4.70 -10.09
N LEU A 158 -1.17 4.67 -11.43
CA LEU A 158 -1.17 5.87 -12.27
C LEU A 158 -2.47 6.67 -12.09
N THR A 159 -3.59 5.99 -11.84
CA THR A 159 -4.89 6.63 -11.54
C THR A 159 -4.94 7.15 -10.10
N PHE A 160 -4.12 6.58 -9.20
CA PHE A 160 -4.06 6.94 -7.80
C PHE A 160 -3.40 8.32 -7.60
N HIS A 161 -4.24 9.35 -7.48
CA HIS A 161 -3.85 10.71 -7.08
C HIS A 161 -3.49 10.76 -5.59
N LEU A 162 -2.40 10.11 -5.18
CA LEU A 162 -1.86 10.22 -3.83
C LEU A 162 -1.11 11.56 -3.70
N ASN A 163 -1.87 12.63 -3.45
CA ASN A 163 -1.38 13.99 -3.43
C ASN A 163 -0.63 14.28 -2.12
N LYS A 164 0.69 14.06 -2.14
CA LYS A 164 1.61 14.33 -1.02
C LYS A 164 1.49 15.72 -0.42
N ARG A 165 1.20 16.73 -1.24
CA ARG A 165 1.06 18.11 -0.76
C ARG A 165 -0.14 18.22 0.16
N THR A 166 -1.30 17.75 -0.30
CA THR A 166 -2.55 17.77 0.45
C THR A 166 -2.41 16.99 1.76
N HIS A 167 -1.79 15.81 1.73
CA HIS A 167 -1.64 15.00 2.95
C HIS A 167 -0.63 15.59 3.94
N LYS A 168 0.49 16.16 3.47
CA LYS A 168 1.47 16.81 4.36
C LYS A 168 0.89 18.08 4.99
N ILE A 169 0.19 18.90 4.19
CA ILE A 169 -0.52 20.09 4.69
C ILE A 169 -1.57 19.70 5.74
N PHE A 170 -2.24 18.56 5.54
CA PHE A 170 -3.20 18.04 6.51
C PHE A 170 -2.54 17.59 7.82
N VAL A 171 -1.44 16.83 7.75
CA VAL A 171 -0.74 16.34 8.96
C VAL A 171 -0.07 17.48 9.72
N ASP A 172 0.55 18.44 9.03
CA ASP A 172 1.14 19.63 9.65
C ASP A 172 0.07 20.46 10.39
N GLU A 173 -1.16 20.53 9.86
CA GLU A 173 -2.29 21.17 10.54
C GLU A 173 -2.86 20.32 11.69
N LEU A 174 -2.86 18.99 11.56
CA LEU A 174 -3.27 18.05 12.60
C LEU A 174 -2.37 18.15 13.84
N ASP A 175 -1.05 18.21 13.63
CA ASP A 175 -0.06 18.36 14.72
C ASP A 175 -0.21 19.73 15.40
N ARG A 176 -0.54 20.78 14.63
CA ARG A 176 -0.85 22.12 15.16
C ARG A 176 -2.11 22.12 16.03
N LEU A 177 -3.17 21.41 15.62
CA LEU A 177 -4.41 21.28 16.38
C LEU A 177 -4.22 20.43 17.65
N LYS A 178 -3.45 19.33 17.59
CA LYS A 178 -3.10 18.51 18.76
C LYS A 178 -2.22 19.27 19.76
N ALA A 179 -1.44 20.25 19.30
CA ALA A 179 -0.61 21.12 20.14
C ALA A 179 -1.36 22.31 20.79
N ASN A 180 -2.70 22.28 20.85
CA ASN A 180 -3.56 23.40 21.29
C ASN A 180 -3.39 24.69 20.47
N GLY A 181 -2.97 24.58 19.20
CA GLY A 181 -2.86 25.71 18.29
C GLY A 181 -4.21 26.37 18.02
N SER A 182 -4.26 27.69 18.09
CA SER A 182 -5.50 28.45 17.92
C SER A 182 -6.14 28.20 16.53
N PRO A 183 -7.43 27.80 16.46
CA PRO A 183 -8.17 27.57 15.20
C PRO A 183 -8.24 28.79 14.28
N GLN A 184 -7.93 30.00 14.77
CA GLN A 184 -7.99 31.23 14.01
C GLN A 184 -6.73 31.52 13.16
N LEU A 185 -5.63 30.77 13.35
CA LEU A 185 -4.33 30.98 12.68
C LEU A 185 -4.08 29.99 11.52
N VAL A 186 -5.14 29.54 10.85
CA VAL A 186 -5.07 28.52 9.78
C VAL A 186 -4.77 29.18 8.45
N SER A 187 -3.85 28.61 7.66
CA SER A 187 -3.64 29.05 6.28
C SER A 187 -4.83 28.65 5.41
N ALA A 188 -5.24 29.52 4.47
CA ALA A 188 -6.40 29.25 3.60
C ALA A 188 -6.27 27.94 2.77
N GLU A 189 -5.03 27.49 2.55
CA GLU A 189 -4.71 26.24 1.87
C GLU A 189 -4.95 25.02 2.77
N ALA A 190 -4.56 25.07 4.05
CA ALA A 190 -4.81 24.00 5.02
C ALA A 190 -6.30 23.81 5.29
N ARG A 191 -7.07 24.91 5.33
CA ARG A 191 -8.52 24.87 5.51
C ARG A 191 -9.22 24.11 4.37
N ARG A 192 -8.88 24.41 3.11
CA ARG A 192 -9.46 23.72 1.95
C ARG A 192 -9.08 22.23 1.91
N VAL A 193 -7.84 21.92 2.26
CA VAL A 193 -7.33 20.54 2.34
C VAL A 193 -8.07 19.71 3.37
N VAL A 194 -8.34 20.25 4.56
CA VAL A 194 -9.10 19.57 5.61
C VAL A 194 -10.55 19.37 5.17
N GLU A 195 -11.18 20.37 4.56
CA GLU A 195 -12.56 20.27 4.06
C GLU A 195 -12.69 19.23 2.92
N ASP A 196 -11.71 19.17 2.03
CA ASP A 196 -11.67 18.21 0.91
C ASP A 196 -11.42 16.77 1.38
N LEU A 197 -10.56 16.56 2.38
CA LEU A 197 -10.22 15.24 2.91
C LEU A 197 -11.25 14.70 3.91
N THR A 198 -11.92 15.57 4.68
CA THR A 198 -12.89 15.16 5.70
C THR A 198 -14.34 15.23 5.20
N GLY A 199 -14.62 16.01 4.16
CA GLY A 199 -15.98 16.29 3.68
C GLY A 199 -16.79 17.22 4.60
N TYR A 200 -16.20 17.76 5.66
CA TYR A 200 -16.85 18.65 6.62
C TYR A 200 -16.18 20.03 6.65
N SER A 201 -16.97 21.09 6.86
CA SER A 201 -16.44 22.44 7.00
C SER A 201 -15.52 22.55 8.22
N TYR A 202 -14.39 23.23 8.06
CA TYR A 202 -13.36 23.36 9.10
C TYR A 202 -13.92 23.97 10.39
N ASP A 203 -14.85 24.93 10.26
CA ASP A 203 -15.54 25.56 11.38
C ASP A 203 -16.44 24.59 12.16
N ARG A 204 -16.95 23.51 11.54
CA ARG A 204 -17.72 22.46 12.24
C ARG A 204 -16.83 21.47 12.98
N LEU A 205 -15.63 21.20 12.48
CA LEU A 205 -14.63 20.38 13.15
C LEU A 205 -14.05 21.10 14.38
N CYS A 206 -13.83 22.41 14.28
CA CYS A 206 -13.30 23.24 15.37
C CYS A 206 -14.37 23.76 16.35
N ARG A 207 -15.66 23.84 15.96
CA ARG A 207 -16.74 24.07 16.92
C ARG A 207 -16.94 22.79 17.72
N GLU A 208 -16.59 22.83 19.01
CA GLU A 208 -17.14 21.88 19.98
C GLU A 208 -18.64 21.66 19.73
N PRO A 209 -19.18 20.45 19.94
CA PRO A 209 -20.60 20.33 20.16
C PRO A 209 -20.90 21.03 21.49
N ALA A 210 -21.22 22.32 21.42
CA ALA A 210 -21.96 23.03 22.45
C ALA A 210 -23.33 22.34 22.56
N GLY A 211 -23.40 21.26 23.33
CA GLY A 211 -24.59 20.41 23.33
C GLY A 211 -24.50 19.09 24.08
N ARG A 212 -23.73 18.98 25.17
CA ARG A 212 -23.99 18.00 26.25
C ARG A 212 -23.74 18.57 27.65
N SER A 213 -24.02 19.85 27.83
CA SER A 213 -24.21 20.44 29.15
C SER A 213 -25.47 21.32 29.08
N GLY A 214 -26.60 20.78 29.52
CA GLY A 214 -27.88 21.50 29.47
C GLY A 214 -29.11 20.62 29.71
N ALA A 215 -29.40 20.38 30.99
CA ALA A 215 -30.72 20.15 31.58
C ALA A 215 -31.51 18.85 31.27
N GLU A 216 -31.46 17.92 32.22
CA GLU A 216 -32.63 17.11 32.59
C GLU A 216 -33.00 17.45 34.04
N PRO A 217 -34.10 18.19 34.31
CA PRO A 217 -34.60 18.38 35.66
C PRO A 217 -35.53 17.20 36.00
N ALA A 218 -34.98 16.08 36.46
CA ALA A 218 -35.77 14.95 36.92
C ALA A 218 -35.89 14.95 38.46
N ARG A 219 -36.97 15.61 38.90
CA ARG A 219 -37.86 15.32 40.05
C ARG A 219 -37.25 14.91 41.41
N ASN A 220 -37.58 15.74 42.41
CA ASN A 220 -37.52 15.43 43.85
C ASN A 220 -38.18 14.09 44.20
N PRO A 221 -37.59 13.30 45.11
CA PRO A 221 -38.30 12.23 45.79
C PRO A 221 -39.16 12.79 46.93
N VAL A 222 -40.45 12.48 46.89
CA VAL A 222 -41.34 12.38 48.07
C VAL A 222 -41.72 10.93 48.19
#